data_AF-A0A139D5A6-F1
#
_entry.id   AF-A0A139D5A6-F1
#
_cell.length_a   1.000
_cell.length_b   1.000
_cell.length_c   1.000
_cell.angle_alpha   90.00
_cell.angle_beta   90.00
_cell.angle_gamma   90.00
#
_symmetry.space_group_name_H-M   'P 1'
#
loop_
_entity.id
_entity.type
_entity.pdbx_description
1 polymer ?
#
loop_
_entity_poly.entity_id
_entity_poly.type
_entity_poly.pdbx_seq_one_letter_code
_entity_poly.pdbx_strand_id
1 'polypeptide(L)' 'MLKQKVLVMLTALLILAVPVSAQEEVVDLEEVVVTASRYEESIMDTPVSIEVIDQEEIEGSNA' A
#
# COMPACT_ATOMS: atom_id res chain seq x y z
N MET A 1 7.36 49.96 1.12
CA MET A 1 8.44 48.95 1.20
C MET A 1 8.19 47.88 2.27
N LEU A 2 7.73 48.22 3.48
CA LEU A 2 7.46 47.22 4.54
C LEU A 2 6.37 46.20 4.15
N LYS A 3 5.26 46.66 3.56
CA LYS A 3 4.15 45.79 3.13
C LYS A 3 4.56 44.76 2.06
N GLN A 4 5.43 45.15 1.12
CA GLN A 4 5.99 44.22 0.12
C GLN A 4 6.92 43.18 0.75
N LYS A 5 7.77 43.59 1.70
CA LYS A 5 8.65 42.66 2.43
C LYS A 5 7.84 41.66 3.26
N VAL A 6 6.78 42.13 3.92
CA VAL A 6 5.85 41.28 4.67
C VAL A 6 5.14 40.29 3.76
N LEU A 7 4.66 40.74 2.60
CA LEU A 7 3.99 39.87 1.61
C LEU A 7 4.93 38.76 1.12
N VAL A 8 6.16 39.12 0.74
CA VAL A 8 7.17 38.17 0.25
C VAL A 8 7.55 37.15 1.33
N MET A 9 7.65 37.58 2.58
CA MET A 9 7.93 36.68 3.69
C MET A 9 6.77 35.70 3.94
N LEU A 10 5.53 36.18 3.85
CA LEU A 10 4.32 35.35 3.98
C LEU A 10 4.23 34.29 2.88
N THR A 11 4.52 34.65 1.64
CA THR A 11 4.51 33.70 0.52
C THR A 11 5.63 32.67 0.63
N ALA A 12 6.81 33.07 1.11
CA ALA A 12 7.91 32.13 1.35
C ALA A 12 7.59 31.12 2.46
N LEU A 13 6.90 31.56 3.51
CA LEU A 13 6.48 30.69 4.61
C LEU A 13 5.45 29.64 4.15
N LEU A 14 4.55 30.01 3.25
CA LEU A 14 3.53 29.10 2.71
C LEU A 14 4.12 27.93 1.90
N ILE A 15 5.25 28.14 1.22
CA ILE A 15 5.91 27.09 0.42
C ILE A 15 6.49 25.99 1.34
N LEU A 16 6.94 26.36 2.55
CA LEU A 16 7.46 25.41 3.54
C LEU A 16 6.37 24.63 4.27
N ALA A 17 5.12 25.11 4.22
CA ALA A 17 3.99 24.49 4.88
C ALA A 17 3.31 23.39 4.05
N VAL A 18 3.72 23.19 2.79
CA VAL A 18 3.20 22.10 1.96
C VAL A 18 3.94 20.82 2.36
N PRO A 19 3.26 19.82 2.98
CA PRO A 19 3.89 18.54 3.23
C PRO A 19 4.25 17.92 1.88
N VAL A 20 5.54 17.64 1.68
CA VAL A 20 6.02 16.88 0.52
C VAL A 20 5.61 15.43 0.74
N SER A 21 4.38 15.12 0.36
CA SER A 21 3.87 13.75 0.36
C SER A 21 4.44 13.01 -0.86
N ALA A 22 5.73 12.70 -0.79
CA ALA A 22 6.37 11.69 -1.65
C ALA A 22 6.41 10.35 -0.89
N GLN A 23 5.28 9.97 -0.31
CA GLN A 23 5.14 8.74 0.45
C GLN A 23 4.77 7.66 -0.56
N GLU A 24 5.67 6.71 -0.76
CA GLU A 24 5.42 5.54 -1.59
C GLU A 24 4.19 4.82 -1.02
N GLU A 25 3.15 4.70 -1.84
CA GLU A 25 1.94 3.97 -1.49
C GLU A 25 2.34 2.49 -1.43
N VAL A 26 2.64 2.03 -0.21
CA VAL A 26 2.90 0.62 0.05
C VAL A 26 1.55 -0.06 -0.12
N VAL A 27 1.35 -0.66 -1.30
CA VAL A 27 0.21 -1.54 -1.53
C VAL A 27 0.46 -2.78 -0.68
N ASP A 28 -0.20 -2.85 0.46
CA ASP A 28 -0.18 -4.05 1.30
C ASP A 28 -0.86 -5.18 0.52
N LEU A 29 -0.05 -6.13 0.07
CA LEU A 29 -0.55 -7.37 -0.52
C LEU A 29 -1.19 -8.20 0.59
N GLU A 30 -2.38 -8.71 0.32
CA GLU A 30 -3.10 -9.58 1.26
C GLU A 30 -2.30 -10.84 1.55
N GLU A 31 -2.07 -11.12 2.84
CA GLU A 31 -1.29 -12.28 3.27
C GLU A 31 -2.15 -13.54 3.20
N VAL A 32 -1.80 -14.45 2.28
CA VAL A 32 -2.46 -15.75 2.13
C VAL A 32 -1.64 -16.84 2.81
N VAL A 33 -2.22 -17.43 3.86
CA VAL A 33 -1.61 -18.54 4.60
C VAL A 33 -2.09 -19.88 4.06
N VAL A 34 -1.16 -20.78 3.79
CA VAL A 34 -1.42 -22.12 3.28
C VAL A 34 -0.80 -23.18 4.18
N THR A 35 -1.30 -24.42 4.04
CA THR A 35 -0.78 -25.59 4.77
C THR A 35 -0.16 -26.64 3.85
N ALA A 36 0.18 -26.25 2.62
CA ALA A 36 0.76 -27.13 1.61
C ALA A 36 2.06 -27.81 2.09
N SER A 37 2.84 -27.11 2.93
CA SER A 37 4.07 -27.61 3.56
C SER A 37 3.85 -28.52 4.79
N ARG A 38 2.58 -28.82 5.15
CA ARG A 38 2.13 -29.50 6.39
C ARG A 38 2.22 -28.69 7.68
N TYR A 39 2.63 -27.44 7.57
CA TYR A 39 2.59 -26.42 8.62
C TYR A 39 2.06 -25.13 8.01
N GLU A 40 1.61 -24.19 8.83
CA GLU A 40 1.13 -22.89 8.38
C GLU A 40 2.31 -22.04 7.90
N GLU A 41 2.24 -21.57 6.65
CA GLU A 41 3.26 -20.75 6.01
C GLU A 41 2.60 -19.82 4.99
N SER A 42 3.21 -18.65 4.76
CA SER A 42 2.75 -17.75 3.69
C SER A 42 2.99 -18.39 2.33
N ILE A 43 2.05 -18.19 1.41
CA ILE A 43 2.23 -18.62 0.02
C ILE A 43 3.48 -17.99 -0.63
N MET A 44 3.85 -16.78 -0.19
CA MET A 44 5.02 -16.05 -0.67
C MET A 44 6.35 -16.71 -0.25
N ASP A 45 6.35 -17.41 0.89
CA ASP A 45 7.55 -18.03 1.47
C ASP A 45 7.71 -19.50 1.05
N THR A 46 6.68 -20.07 0.41
CA THR A 46 6.66 -21.48 0.05
C THR A 46 7.53 -21.75 -1.19
N PRO A 47 8.48 -22.71 -1.18
CA PRO A 47 9.49 -22.88 -2.24
C PRO A 47 8.96 -23.59 -3.51
N VAL A 48 7.65 -23.67 -3.71
CA VAL A 48 7.01 -24.36 -4.84
C VAL A 48 5.82 -23.55 -5.38
N SER A 49 5.41 -23.82 -6.62
CA SER A 49 4.23 -23.19 -7.22
C SER A 49 2.95 -23.77 -6.63
N ILE A 50 2.09 -22.90 -6.10
CA ILE A 50 0.81 -23.23 -5.47
C ILE A 50 -0.27 -22.35 -6.09
N GLU A 51 -1.42 -22.96 -6.38
CA GLU A 51 -2.65 -22.28 -6.78
C GLU A 51 -3.69 -22.51 -5.69
N VAL A 52 -4.31 -21.43 -5.21
CA VAL A 52 -5.35 -21.47 -4.19
C VAL A 52 -6.66 -21.08 -4.85
N ILE A 53 -7.64 -21.97 -4.76
CA ILE A 53 -9.02 -21.70 -5.18
C ILE A 53 -9.81 -21.45 -3.90
N ASP A 54 -10.38 -20.26 -3.76
CA ASP A 54 -11.15 -19.89 -2.58
C ASP A 54 -12.62 -20.34 -2.68
N GLN A 55 -13.36 -20.16 -1.59
CA GLN A 55 -14.76 -20.57 -1.52
C GLN A 55 -15.66 -19.73 -2.45
N GLU A 56 -15.37 -18.45 -2.64
CA GLU A 56 -16.14 -17.55 -3.49
C GLU A 56 -16.01 -17.96 -4.96
N GLU A 57 -14.79 -18.31 -5.39
CA GLU A 57 -14.48 -18.79 -6.72
C GLU A 57 -15.16 -20.13 -7.02
N ILE A 58 -15.26 -21.02 -6.02
CA ILE A 58 -16.03 -22.27 -6.13
C ILE A 58 -17.53 -21.99 -6.29
N GLU A 59 -18.07 -21.03 -5.53
CA GLU A 59 -19.49 -20.67 -5.58
C GLU A 59 -19.85 -19.97 -6.89
N GLY A 60 -19.00 -19.06 -7.37
CA GLY A 60 -19.17 -18.35 -8.64
C GLY A 60 -18.99 -19.24 -9.87
N SER A 61 -18.17 -20.28 -9.79
CA SER A 61 -17.94 -21.21 -10.91
C SER A 61 -19.12 -22.14 -11.21
N ASN A 62 -20.08 -22.27 -10.28
CA ASN A 62 -21.27 -23.11 -10.43
C ASN A 62 -22.55 -22.31 -10.76
N ALA A 63 -22.44 -21.00 -10.97
CA ALA A 63 -23.55 -20.08 -11.26
C ALA A 63 -23.85 -19.92 -12.76
#